data_AF-A0A5D4S0T2-F1
#
_entry.id   AF-A0A5D4S0T2-F1
#
_cell.length_a   1.000
_cell.length_b   1.000
_cell.length_c   1.000
_cell.angle_alpha   90.00
_cell.angle_beta   90.00
_cell.angle_gamma   90.00
#
_symmetry.space_group_name_H-M   'P 1'
#
loop_
_entity.id
_entity.type
_entity.pdbx_description
1 polymer ?
#
loop_
_entity_poly.entity_id
_entity_poly.type
_entity_poly.pdbx_seq_one_letter_code
_entity_poly.pdbx_strand_id
1 'polypeptide(L)'
;MEKLKVKHSEINPIVEQDAYHNGEKVISLTSGDFGFIENLDEHTGHYEIRYEDGTHDSKHKSLIRKVVEDEEIKEALTALHSKKDDGFSLNEKRRSWDDYFMDIAKTVATRATCDRLHVGCVIVKGKKIVSTGYNGSISGEDHCSEIGHLYNDQGRCVRTIHAEQNAILFSNHNDLAESTAYVTHQPCENCAKLLIQSGVKRIVYRSKYENELSEYFLSKVDSVHLEESEK
;
A
#
# COMPACT_ATOMS: atom_id res chain seq x y z
N MET A 1 28.53 -52.14 -21.91
CA MET A 1 29.08 -51.55 -20.66
C MET A 1 27.90 -50.91 -19.95
N GLU A 2 27.14 -51.72 -19.23
CA GLU A 2 27.19 -51.89 -17.76
C GLU A 2 26.45 -50.76 -17.03
N LYS A 3 25.19 -51.05 -16.67
CA LYS A 3 24.33 -50.19 -15.86
C LYS A 3 24.87 -50.16 -14.43
N LEU A 4 25.31 -49.00 -13.97
CA LEU A 4 25.65 -48.79 -12.56
C LEU A 4 24.37 -48.54 -11.76
N LYS A 5 23.95 -49.56 -11.01
CA LYS A 5 23.02 -49.42 -9.88
C LYS A 5 23.80 -48.90 -8.69
N VAL A 6 23.44 -47.74 -8.15
CA VAL A 6 23.95 -47.26 -6.86
C VAL A 6 22.79 -47.11 -5.87
N LYS A 7 23.01 -47.54 -4.63
CA LYS A 7 22.05 -47.54 -3.51
C LYS A 7 21.72 -46.11 -3.08
N HIS A 8 20.46 -45.91 -2.71
CA HIS A 8 19.80 -44.66 -2.35
C HIS A 8 20.18 -44.07 -0.97
N SER A 9 21.41 -44.27 -0.51
CA SER A 9 21.86 -43.78 0.80
C SER A 9 23.23 -43.12 0.64
N GLU A 10 23.29 -41.84 0.99
CA GLU A 10 24.48 -40.96 0.97
C GLU A 10 24.80 -40.29 -0.37
N ILE A 11 23.85 -39.48 -0.87
CA ILE A 11 24.13 -38.46 -1.89
C ILE A 11 24.74 -37.25 -1.17
N ASN A 12 26.05 -37.04 -1.31
CA ASN A 12 26.69 -35.77 -1.00
C ASN A 12 26.63 -34.91 -2.28
N PRO A 13 25.81 -33.84 -2.35
CA PRO A 13 25.84 -32.94 -3.48
C PRO A 13 27.19 -32.23 -3.52
N ILE A 14 27.84 -32.27 -4.67
CA ILE A 14 28.96 -31.39 -4.97
C ILE A 14 28.32 -30.23 -5.73
N VAL A 15 28.26 -29.05 -5.10
CA VAL A 15 27.78 -27.83 -5.74
C VAL A 15 28.94 -27.30 -6.59
N GLU A 16 28.80 -27.38 -7.91
CA GLU A 16 29.59 -26.52 -8.80
C GLU A 16 28.84 -25.20 -8.97
N GLN A 17 29.52 -24.09 -8.69
CA GLN A 17 29.02 -22.72 -8.76
C GLN A 17 28.42 -22.43 -10.14
N ASP A 18 27.32 -21.66 -10.17
CA ASP A 18 26.70 -21.06 -11.37
C ASP A 18 26.03 -21.97 -12.43
N ALA A 19 25.40 -23.08 -12.03
CA ALA A 19 24.61 -23.86 -13.00
C ALA A 19 23.19 -23.29 -13.20
N TYR A 20 22.96 -22.67 -14.37
CA TYR A 20 21.63 -22.37 -14.90
C TYR A 20 21.34 -23.28 -16.10
N HIS A 21 20.16 -23.89 -16.15
CA HIS A 21 19.68 -24.64 -17.31
C HIS A 21 18.39 -24.01 -17.82
N ASN A 22 18.39 -23.54 -19.07
CA ASN A 22 17.22 -22.86 -19.70
C ASN A 22 16.60 -21.70 -18.89
N GLY A 23 17.41 -20.98 -18.11
CA GLY A 23 16.94 -19.85 -17.30
C GLY A 23 16.35 -20.24 -15.93
N GLU A 24 16.31 -21.54 -15.62
CA GLU A 24 15.91 -22.08 -14.32
C GLU A 24 17.15 -22.49 -13.50
N LYS A 25 17.06 -22.33 -12.18
CA LYS A 25 18.15 -22.65 -11.25
C LYS A 25 18.18 -24.15 -10.99
N VAL A 26 19.34 -24.78 -11.22
CA VAL A 26 19.52 -26.22 -11.06
C VAL A 26 20.54 -26.54 -9.97
N ILE A 27 20.45 -27.74 -9.40
CA ILE A 27 21.49 -28.35 -8.57
C ILE A 27 22.08 -29.54 -9.31
N SER A 28 23.41 -29.63 -9.34
CA SER A 28 24.13 -30.79 -9.89
C SER A 28 24.11 -31.94 -8.88
N LEU A 29 23.68 -33.11 -9.34
CA LEU A 29 23.69 -34.35 -8.56
C LEU A 29 24.85 -35.23 -9.06
N THR A 30 25.39 -36.09 -8.18
CA THR A 30 26.70 -36.78 -8.32
C THR A 30 26.83 -37.82 -9.45
N SER A 31 26.04 -37.70 -10.51
CA SER A 31 26.09 -38.50 -11.73
C SER A 31 26.06 -37.68 -13.03
N GLY A 32 26.11 -36.34 -12.95
CA GLY A 32 26.00 -35.47 -14.13
C GLY A 32 24.55 -35.13 -14.51
N ASP A 33 23.61 -35.42 -13.62
CA ASP A 33 22.20 -35.09 -13.77
C ASP A 33 21.87 -33.80 -13.02
N PHE A 34 20.96 -32.99 -13.57
CA PHE A 34 20.46 -31.76 -12.96
C PHE A 34 19.07 -31.98 -12.34
N GLY A 35 18.85 -31.39 -11.16
CA GLY A 35 17.55 -31.34 -10.49
C GLY A 35 17.09 -29.90 -10.24
N PHE A 36 15.78 -29.67 -10.33
CA PHE A 36 15.11 -28.41 -10.03
C PHE A 36 14.48 -28.48 -8.63
N ILE A 37 14.71 -27.47 -7.79
CA ILE A 37 14.08 -27.40 -6.47
C ILE A 37 12.69 -26.80 -6.59
N GLU A 38 11.68 -27.49 -6.06
CA GLU A 38 10.27 -27.08 -6.05
C GLU A 38 9.67 -27.25 -4.64
N ASN A 39 8.54 -26.58 -4.39
CA ASN A 39 7.72 -26.74 -3.19
C ASN A 39 8.50 -26.60 -1.85
N LEU A 40 9.42 -25.64 -1.77
CA LEU A 40 10.14 -25.34 -0.53
C LEU A 40 9.20 -24.76 0.53
N ASP A 41 8.95 -25.52 1.59
CA ASP A 41 8.34 -25.05 2.83
C ASP A 41 9.45 -24.52 3.75
N GLU A 42 9.51 -23.20 3.93
CA GLU A 42 10.54 -22.55 4.74
C GLU A 42 10.40 -22.84 6.25
N HIS A 43 9.19 -23.19 6.69
CA HIS A 43 8.88 -23.47 8.08
C HIS A 43 9.37 -24.87 8.47
N THR A 44 8.97 -25.88 7.69
CA THR A 44 9.35 -27.28 7.93
C THR A 44 10.70 -27.66 7.31
N GLY A 45 11.15 -26.90 6.31
CA GLY A 45 12.35 -27.18 5.53
C GLY A 45 12.21 -28.38 4.60
N HIS A 46 10.99 -28.76 4.26
CA HIS A 46 10.71 -29.74 3.22
C HIS A 46 10.78 -29.09 1.85
N TYR A 47 11.30 -29.83 0.88
CA TYR A 47 11.28 -29.44 -0.53
C TYR A 47 11.25 -30.69 -1.39
N GLU A 48 10.89 -30.50 -2.65
CA GLU A 48 10.90 -31.53 -3.67
C GLU A 48 11.97 -31.20 -4.71
N ILE A 49 12.64 -32.21 -5.23
CA ILE A 49 13.53 -32.10 -6.37
C ILE A 49 12.84 -32.76 -7.54
N ARG A 50 12.59 -32.00 -8.61
CA ARG A 50 12.18 -32.52 -9.91
C ARG A 50 13.41 -32.76 -10.76
N TYR A 51 13.61 -33.98 -11.24
CA TYR A 51 14.72 -34.34 -12.12
C TYR A 51 14.34 -34.08 -13.57
N GLU A 52 15.32 -33.96 -14.48
CA GLU A 52 15.06 -33.76 -15.92
C GLU A 52 14.25 -34.90 -16.56
N ASP A 53 14.34 -36.11 -16.02
CA ASP A 53 13.54 -37.26 -16.46
C ASP A 53 12.09 -37.24 -15.95
N GLY A 54 11.70 -36.20 -15.21
CA GLY A 54 10.38 -35.98 -14.65
C GLY A 54 10.12 -36.70 -13.33
N THR A 55 11.11 -37.41 -12.76
CA THR A 55 10.99 -38.01 -11.43
C THR A 55 11.03 -36.94 -10.33
N HIS A 56 10.49 -37.27 -9.15
CA HIS A 56 10.41 -36.34 -8.01
C HIS A 56 10.93 -37.03 -6.73
N ASP A 57 11.68 -36.30 -5.88
CA ASP A 57 12.19 -36.79 -4.59
C ASP A 57 12.06 -35.71 -3.51
N SER A 58 11.50 -36.07 -2.35
CA SER A 58 11.34 -35.17 -1.20
C SER A 58 12.58 -35.17 -0.32
N LYS A 59 13.16 -34.00 -0.03
CA LYS A 59 14.39 -33.85 0.77
C LYS A 59 14.24 -32.81 1.90
N HIS A 60 15.27 -32.72 2.76
CA HIS A 60 15.25 -32.04 4.07
C HIS A 60 16.26 -30.87 4.18
N LYS A 61 15.90 -29.88 5.03
CA LYS A 61 16.52 -28.57 5.29
C LYS A 61 18.07 -28.49 5.39
N SER A 62 18.75 -29.56 5.79
CA SER A 62 20.20 -29.54 6.02
C SER A 62 21.02 -29.30 4.74
N LEU A 63 20.54 -29.80 3.60
CA LEU A 63 21.18 -29.61 2.30
C LEU A 63 21.04 -28.15 1.83
N ILE A 64 19.87 -27.55 2.01
CA ILE A 64 19.60 -26.15 1.64
C ILE A 64 20.45 -25.18 2.47
N ARG A 65 20.58 -25.42 3.78
CA ARG A 65 21.42 -24.57 4.64
C ARG A 65 22.85 -24.46 4.11
N LYS A 66 23.41 -25.57 3.63
CA LYS A 66 24.76 -25.63 3.06
C LYS A 66 24.88 -24.86 1.73
N VAL A 67 23.81 -24.80 0.94
CA VAL A 67 23.72 -24.02 -0.32
C VAL A 67 23.55 -22.52 -0.04
N VAL A 68 22.83 -22.14 1.02
CA VAL A 68 22.60 -20.74 1.44
C VAL A 68 23.82 -20.13 2.14
N GLU A 69 24.67 -20.96 2.74
CA GLU A 69 25.95 -20.53 3.32
C GLU A 69 27.02 -20.18 2.27
N ASP A 70 26.79 -20.50 0.99
CA ASP A 70 27.62 -20.03 -0.12
C ASP A 70 27.29 -18.56 -0.43
N GLU A 71 28.28 -17.68 -0.24
CA GLU A 71 28.09 -16.23 -0.28
C GLU A 71 27.63 -15.71 -1.65
N GLU A 72 28.02 -16.34 -2.76
CA GLU A 72 27.55 -15.95 -4.10
C GLU A 72 26.07 -16.32 -4.31
N ILE A 73 25.65 -17.48 -3.79
CA ILE A 73 24.25 -17.91 -3.83
C ILE A 73 23.37 -17.07 -2.91
N LYS A 74 23.93 -16.66 -1.77
CA LYS A 74 23.27 -15.77 -0.80
C LYS A 74 23.01 -14.40 -1.40
N GLU A 75 23.99 -13.81 -2.09
CA GLU A 75 23.81 -12.57 -2.84
C GLU A 75 22.76 -12.71 -3.94
N ALA A 76 22.79 -13.80 -4.71
CA ALA A 76 21.80 -14.06 -5.75
C ALA A 76 20.38 -14.25 -5.20
N LEU A 77 20.22 -14.91 -4.05
CA LEU A 77 18.92 -15.08 -3.37
C LEU A 77 18.40 -13.76 -2.78
N THR A 78 19.28 -12.92 -2.23
CA THR A 78 18.93 -11.56 -1.78
C THR A 78 18.49 -10.69 -2.96
N ALA A 79 19.15 -10.80 -4.10
CA ALA A 79 18.77 -10.10 -5.34
C ALA A 79 17.43 -10.61 -5.91
N LEU A 80 17.11 -11.90 -5.77
CA LEU A 80 15.84 -12.49 -6.21
C LEU A 80 14.65 -12.12 -5.31
N HIS A 81 14.83 -12.05 -3.98
CA HIS A 81 13.79 -11.59 -3.06
C HIS A 81 13.40 -10.12 -3.26
N SER A 82 14.30 -9.30 -3.83
CA SER A 82 13.98 -7.90 -4.17
C SER A 82 12.97 -7.75 -5.32
N LYS A 83 12.62 -8.83 -6.04
CA LYS A 83 11.75 -8.78 -7.23
C LYS A 83 10.37 -9.43 -7.06
N LYS A 84 9.98 -9.84 -5.87
CA LYS A 84 8.61 -10.27 -5.54
C LYS A 84 8.20 -9.86 -4.13
N ASP A 85 8.28 -8.56 -3.83
CA ASP A 85 7.47 -8.00 -2.75
C ASP A 85 6.18 -7.47 -3.38
N ASP A 86 5.05 -8.04 -2.99
CA ASP A 86 3.72 -7.44 -3.12
C ASP A 86 3.55 -6.18 -2.24
N GLY A 87 4.66 -5.66 -1.69
CA GLY A 87 4.80 -4.32 -1.15
C GLY A 87 4.56 -4.19 0.35
N PHE A 88 4.52 -5.31 1.11
CA PHE A 88 4.26 -5.26 2.54
C PHE A 88 5.31 -6.02 3.35
N SER A 89 6.32 -5.29 3.81
CA SER A 89 7.31 -5.80 4.76
C SER A 89 6.75 -5.82 6.18
N LEU A 90 6.79 -6.99 6.83
CA LEU A 90 6.40 -7.16 8.25
C LEU A 90 7.30 -6.38 9.23
N ASN A 91 8.45 -5.87 8.76
CA ASN A 91 9.39 -5.08 9.55
C ASN A 91 9.19 -3.56 9.41
N GLU A 92 8.25 -3.10 8.60
CA GLU A 92 7.91 -1.67 8.54
C GLU A 92 7.15 -1.22 9.79
N LYS A 93 7.52 -0.04 10.31
CA LYS A 93 6.83 0.57 11.45
C LYS A 93 5.36 0.80 11.08
N ARG A 94 4.46 0.12 11.79
CA ARG A 94 3.01 0.26 11.62
C ARG A 94 2.61 1.74 11.61
N ARG A 95 1.94 2.18 10.54
CA ARG A 95 1.45 3.56 10.42
C ARG A 95 0.54 3.93 11.58
N SER A 96 0.63 5.18 12.00
CA SER A 96 -0.32 5.74 12.96
C SER A 96 -1.73 5.76 12.36
N TRP A 97 -2.76 5.87 13.21
CA TRP A 97 -4.13 6.02 12.71
C TRP A 97 -4.31 7.28 11.86
N ASP A 98 -3.65 8.38 12.24
CA ASP A 98 -3.73 9.63 11.51
C ASP A 98 -3.09 9.51 10.13
N ASP A 99 -1.90 8.92 10.04
CA ASP A 99 -1.25 8.66 8.75
C ASP A 99 -2.10 7.73 7.87
N TYR A 100 -2.62 6.65 8.45
CA TYR A 100 -3.46 5.69 7.73
C TYR A 100 -4.70 6.36 7.11
N PHE A 101 -5.48 7.10 7.91
CA PHE A 101 -6.68 7.75 7.39
C PHE A 101 -6.37 8.93 6.46
N MET A 102 -5.25 9.63 6.69
CA MET A 102 -4.79 10.68 5.78
C MET A 102 -4.32 10.13 4.43
N ASP A 103 -3.70 8.95 4.40
CA ASP A 103 -3.30 8.29 3.16
C ASP A 103 -4.52 7.79 2.37
N ILE A 104 -5.57 7.35 3.07
CA ILE A 104 -6.87 7.08 2.45
C ILE A 104 -7.47 8.38 1.90
N ALA A 105 -7.42 9.50 2.65
CA ALA A 105 -7.90 10.79 2.15
C ALA A 105 -7.14 11.25 0.89
N LYS A 106 -5.82 11.04 0.84
CA LYS A 106 -5.01 11.24 -0.38
C LYS A 106 -5.49 10.35 -1.53
N THR A 107 -5.79 9.09 -1.25
CA THR A 107 -6.33 8.16 -2.26
C THR A 107 -7.68 8.62 -2.77
N VAL A 108 -8.59 9.05 -1.88
CA VAL A 108 -9.90 9.60 -2.26
C VAL A 108 -9.74 10.85 -3.15
N ALA A 109 -8.77 11.72 -2.86
CA ALA A 109 -8.48 12.92 -3.63
C ALA A 109 -8.09 12.63 -5.09
N THR A 110 -7.61 11.42 -5.41
CA THR A 110 -7.24 11.04 -6.79
C THR A 110 -8.44 11.03 -7.75
N ARG A 111 -9.66 11.00 -7.22
CA ARG A 111 -10.91 11.08 -8.00
C ARG A 111 -11.44 12.50 -8.20
N ALA A 112 -10.79 13.52 -7.64
CA ALA A 112 -11.19 14.91 -7.80
C ALA A 112 -11.17 15.31 -9.29
N THR A 113 -12.11 16.17 -9.68
CA THR A 113 -12.30 16.55 -11.09
C THR A 113 -12.02 18.03 -11.37
N CYS A 114 -11.35 18.70 -10.43
CA CYS A 114 -10.86 20.08 -10.56
C CYS A 114 -9.33 20.09 -10.42
N ASP A 115 -8.65 20.30 -11.53
CA ASP A 115 -7.17 20.31 -11.64
C ASP A 115 -6.49 21.45 -10.85
N ARG A 116 -7.23 22.49 -10.42
CA ARG A 116 -6.72 23.51 -9.50
C ARG A 116 -6.28 22.93 -8.16
N LEU A 117 -7.04 21.98 -7.63
CA LEU A 117 -6.77 21.38 -6.34
C LEU A 117 -7.50 20.05 -6.19
N HIS A 118 -6.76 18.99 -5.89
CA HIS A 118 -7.30 17.67 -5.62
C HIS A 118 -7.44 17.49 -4.11
N VAL A 119 -8.68 17.60 -3.62
CA VAL A 119 -9.01 17.50 -2.19
C VAL A 119 -9.78 16.22 -1.94
N GLY A 120 -9.35 15.46 -0.95
CA GLY A 120 -10.07 14.33 -0.38
C GLY A 120 -10.36 14.55 1.11
N CYS A 121 -11.50 14.04 1.56
CA CYS A 121 -11.97 14.04 2.93
C CYS A 121 -12.45 12.64 3.32
N VAL A 122 -12.07 12.17 4.51
CA VAL A 122 -12.51 10.92 5.11
C VAL A 122 -13.02 11.21 6.52
N ILE A 123 -14.26 10.83 6.81
CA ILE A 123 -14.84 10.96 8.15
C ILE A 123 -14.81 9.58 8.82
N VAL A 124 -14.33 9.55 10.06
CA VAL A 124 -14.07 8.33 10.82
C VAL A 124 -14.72 8.40 12.20
N LYS A 125 -15.40 7.33 12.60
CA LYS A 125 -15.98 7.17 13.95
C LYS A 125 -15.58 5.81 14.50
N GLY A 126 -14.96 5.79 15.69
CA GLY A 126 -14.51 4.54 16.31
C GLY A 126 -13.56 3.72 15.42
N LYS A 127 -12.67 4.39 14.66
CA LYS A 127 -11.76 3.79 13.66
C LYS A 127 -12.44 3.14 12.44
N LYS A 128 -13.75 3.33 12.27
CA LYS A 128 -14.49 2.95 11.08
C LYS A 128 -14.68 4.17 10.19
N ILE A 129 -14.39 4.04 8.90
CA ILE A 129 -14.74 5.05 7.90
C ILE A 129 -16.25 5.08 7.76
N VAL A 130 -16.86 6.25 7.99
CA VAL A 130 -18.31 6.45 7.86
C VAL A 130 -18.69 7.12 6.55
N SER A 131 -17.82 7.98 6.02
CA SER A 131 -18.04 8.65 4.75
C SER A 131 -16.72 9.13 4.15
N THR A 132 -16.74 9.35 2.83
CA THR A 132 -15.64 9.91 2.06
C THR A 132 -16.18 10.92 1.06
N GLY A 133 -15.39 11.92 0.72
CA GLY A 133 -15.71 12.88 -0.32
C GLY A 133 -14.46 13.38 -1.03
N TYR A 134 -14.60 13.71 -2.30
CA TYR A 134 -13.62 14.46 -3.08
C TYR A 134 -14.30 15.67 -3.71
N ASN A 135 -13.55 16.69 -4.12
CA ASN A 135 -14.13 17.85 -4.79
C ASN A 135 -14.46 17.57 -6.26
N GLY A 136 -15.68 17.91 -6.67
CA GLY A 136 -16.19 17.68 -8.02
C GLY A 136 -17.53 18.36 -8.24
N SER A 137 -17.99 18.42 -9.49
CA SER A 137 -19.31 18.99 -9.84
C SER A 137 -20.45 18.26 -9.11
N ILE A 138 -21.61 18.92 -9.02
CA ILE A 138 -22.83 18.24 -8.58
C ILE A 138 -23.13 17.04 -9.50
N SER A 139 -23.79 16.02 -8.94
CA SER A 139 -24.08 14.78 -9.66
C SER A 139 -24.89 15.04 -10.94
N GLY A 140 -24.39 14.54 -12.07
CA GLY A 140 -25.04 14.65 -13.37
C GLY A 140 -24.62 15.86 -14.22
N GLU A 141 -23.81 16.77 -13.67
CA GLU A 141 -23.26 17.92 -14.41
C GLU A 141 -21.82 17.68 -14.86
N ASP A 142 -21.42 18.39 -15.92
CA ASP A 142 -20.07 18.33 -16.48
C ASP A 142 -19.01 18.81 -15.47
N HIS A 143 -17.82 18.21 -15.56
CA HIS A 143 -16.69 18.48 -14.67
C HIS A 143 -15.79 19.63 -15.14
N CYS A 144 -14.98 20.20 -14.22
CA CYS A 144 -13.97 21.18 -14.61
C CYS A 144 -12.99 20.60 -15.65
N SER A 145 -12.66 19.32 -15.51
CA SER A 145 -11.81 18.57 -16.46
C SER A 145 -12.40 18.45 -17.87
N GLU A 146 -13.69 18.71 -18.05
CA GLU A 146 -14.40 18.54 -19.32
C GLU A 146 -14.72 19.89 -19.97
N ILE A 147 -15.24 20.84 -19.19
CA ILE A 147 -15.75 22.12 -19.72
C ILE A 147 -15.07 23.36 -19.10
N GLY A 148 -14.03 23.14 -18.30
CA GLY A 148 -13.32 24.19 -17.60
C GLY A 148 -14.03 24.69 -16.34
N HIS A 149 -13.34 25.59 -15.65
CA HIS A 149 -13.78 26.12 -14.36
C HIS A 149 -14.91 27.13 -14.48
N LEU A 150 -15.77 27.15 -13.46
CA LEU A 150 -16.73 28.23 -13.23
C LEU A 150 -16.21 29.11 -12.09
N TYR A 151 -15.91 30.38 -12.37
CA TYR A 151 -15.38 31.32 -11.38
C TYR A 151 -16.43 32.28 -10.86
N ASN A 152 -16.33 32.64 -9.59
CA ASN A 152 -16.99 33.82 -9.05
C ASN A 152 -16.10 35.07 -9.16
N ASP A 153 -16.64 36.23 -8.75
CA ASP A 153 -15.93 37.53 -8.79
C ASP A 153 -14.64 37.57 -7.94
N GLN A 154 -14.45 36.59 -7.04
CA GLN A 154 -13.27 36.45 -6.19
C GLN A 154 -12.23 35.49 -6.78
N GLY A 155 -12.42 35.01 -8.01
CA GLY A 155 -11.53 34.05 -8.67
C GLY A 155 -11.53 32.64 -8.05
N ARG A 156 -12.56 32.32 -7.25
CA ARG A 156 -12.75 30.97 -6.67
C ARG A 156 -13.56 30.12 -7.63
N CYS A 157 -13.13 28.87 -7.83
CA CYS A 157 -13.91 27.90 -8.62
C CYS A 157 -15.15 27.49 -7.81
N VAL A 158 -16.34 27.75 -8.35
CA VAL A 158 -17.64 27.44 -7.72
C VAL A 158 -18.37 26.28 -8.38
N ARG A 159 -17.79 25.67 -9.43
CA ARG A 159 -18.35 24.48 -10.08
C ARG A 159 -18.40 23.28 -9.12
N THR A 160 -17.37 23.14 -8.30
CA THR A 160 -17.20 21.97 -7.45
C THR A 160 -17.82 22.14 -6.08
N ILE A 161 -18.54 21.11 -5.63
CA ILE A 161 -18.77 20.86 -4.22
C ILE A 161 -17.44 20.44 -3.59
N HIS A 162 -17.12 20.96 -2.42
CA HIS A 162 -15.88 20.64 -1.71
C HIS A 162 -15.89 19.20 -1.19
N ALA A 163 -14.71 18.63 -0.96
CA ALA A 163 -14.56 17.27 -0.47
C ALA A 163 -15.25 17.05 0.88
N GLU A 164 -15.13 18.02 1.79
CA GLU A 164 -15.72 18.01 3.12
C GLU A 164 -17.25 18.09 3.04
N GLN A 165 -17.77 18.91 2.14
CA GLN A 165 -19.21 19.01 1.90
C GLN A 165 -19.77 17.69 1.37
N ASN A 166 -19.10 17.08 0.38
CA ASN A 166 -19.50 15.77 -0.13
C ASN A 166 -19.44 14.70 0.95
N ALA A 167 -18.39 14.67 1.77
CA ALA A 167 -18.28 13.72 2.88
C ALA A 167 -19.42 13.87 3.89
N ILE A 168 -19.85 15.10 4.20
CA ILE A 168 -21.02 15.36 5.05
C ILE A 168 -22.32 14.93 4.35
N LEU A 169 -22.53 15.33 3.09
CA LEU A 169 -23.76 15.06 2.33
C LEU A 169 -24.05 13.56 2.17
N PHE A 170 -23.00 12.74 2.04
CA PHE A 170 -23.14 11.28 1.90
C PHE A 170 -23.06 10.50 3.22
N SER A 171 -23.22 11.18 4.35
CA SER A 171 -23.19 10.57 5.68
C SER A 171 -24.54 10.70 6.40
N ASN A 172 -24.78 9.83 7.38
CA ASN A 172 -25.89 10.02 8.31
C ASN A 172 -25.46 10.97 9.44
N HIS A 173 -26.39 11.84 9.89
CA HIS A 173 -26.11 12.79 10.97
C HIS A 173 -25.56 12.11 12.25
N ASN A 174 -26.11 10.94 12.62
CA ASN A 174 -25.66 10.18 13.79
C ASN A 174 -24.23 9.65 13.67
N ASP A 175 -23.74 9.44 12.44
CA ASP A 175 -22.39 8.96 12.16
C ASP A 175 -21.36 10.10 12.25
N LEU A 176 -21.79 11.35 12.05
CA LEU A 176 -20.95 12.54 12.16
C LEU A 176 -20.68 12.95 13.60
N ALA A 177 -21.63 12.74 14.51
CA ALA A 177 -21.47 13.07 15.92
C ALA A 177 -20.29 12.30 16.55
N GLU A 178 -19.39 13.02 17.22
CA GLU A 178 -18.18 12.48 17.88
C GLU A 178 -17.19 11.83 16.89
N SER A 179 -17.21 12.24 15.62
CA SER A 179 -16.30 11.74 14.58
C SER A 179 -15.04 12.61 14.41
N THR A 180 -14.08 12.09 13.66
CA THR A 180 -12.88 12.80 13.18
C THR A 180 -12.92 12.92 11.67
N ALA A 181 -12.66 14.11 11.13
CA ALA A 181 -12.47 14.35 9.70
C ALA A 181 -10.98 14.44 9.37
N TYR A 182 -10.53 13.68 8.36
CA TYR A 182 -9.19 13.75 7.78
C TYR A 182 -9.31 14.37 6.40
N VAL A 183 -8.68 15.53 6.21
CA VAL A 183 -8.80 16.31 4.97
C VAL A 183 -7.41 16.56 4.41
N THR A 184 -7.20 16.24 3.14
CA THR A 184 -5.88 16.45 2.49
C THR A 184 -5.37 17.89 2.60
N HIS A 185 -6.29 18.86 2.59
CA HIS A 185 -6.01 20.28 2.70
C HIS A 185 -6.77 20.86 3.89
N GLN A 186 -6.29 21.96 4.44
CA GLN A 186 -7.02 22.70 5.46
C GLN A 186 -8.45 22.98 4.93
N PRO A 187 -9.52 22.86 5.75
CA PRO A 187 -10.87 23.17 5.28
C PRO A 187 -11.08 24.68 5.08
N CYS A 188 -11.92 25.09 4.13
CA CYS A 188 -12.37 26.49 4.04
C CYS A 188 -13.26 26.88 5.21
N GLU A 189 -13.48 28.18 5.43
CA GLU A 189 -14.33 28.71 6.49
C GLU A 189 -15.73 28.10 6.48
N ASN A 190 -16.29 27.84 5.29
CA ASN A 190 -17.59 27.20 5.15
C ASN A 190 -17.54 25.72 5.50
N CYS A 191 -16.50 25.00 5.05
CA CYS A 191 -16.35 23.57 5.36
C CYS A 191 -16.04 23.33 6.84
N ALA A 192 -15.18 24.17 7.46
CA ALA A 192 -14.88 24.12 8.88
C ALA A 192 -16.16 24.30 9.72
N LYS A 193 -16.98 25.32 9.42
CA LYS A 193 -18.29 25.53 10.07
C LYS A 193 -19.20 24.30 9.92
N LEU A 194 -19.31 23.75 8.71
CA LEU A 194 -20.18 22.60 8.45
C LEU A 194 -19.72 21.35 9.20
N LEU A 195 -18.42 21.04 9.18
CA LEU A 195 -17.85 19.93 9.94
C LEU A 195 -18.15 20.06 11.43
N ILE A 196 -17.83 21.21 12.02
CA ILE A 196 -18.06 21.48 13.45
C ILE A 196 -19.54 21.37 13.80
N GLN A 197 -20.41 22.04 13.03
CA GLN A 197 -21.85 22.06 13.27
C GLN A 197 -22.50 20.68 13.09
N SER A 198 -21.91 19.82 12.26
CA SER A 198 -22.38 18.45 12.04
C SER A 198 -22.03 17.48 13.17
N GLY A 199 -21.19 17.90 14.14
CA GLY A 199 -20.81 17.10 15.30
C GLY A 199 -19.42 16.48 15.23
N VAL A 200 -18.63 16.80 14.19
CA VAL A 200 -17.21 16.42 14.12
C VAL A 200 -16.44 17.09 15.26
N LYS A 201 -15.71 16.30 16.04
CA LYS A 201 -14.97 16.78 17.21
C LYS A 201 -13.49 16.99 16.96
N ARG A 202 -12.97 16.41 15.88
CA ARG A 202 -11.57 16.52 15.51
C ARG A 202 -11.40 16.67 14.00
N ILE A 203 -10.53 17.58 13.58
CA ILE A 203 -10.20 17.83 12.18
C ILE A 203 -8.69 17.71 12.00
N VAL A 204 -8.26 16.75 11.19
CA VAL A 204 -6.84 16.55 10.85
C VAL A 204 -6.64 16.94 9.40
N TYR A 205 -5.64 17.77 9.10
CA TYR A 205 -5.33 18.16 7.74
C TYR A 205 -3.84 18.18 7.45
N ARG A 206 -3.46 18.00 6.18
CA ARG A 206 -2.03 17.86 5.79
C ARG A 206 -1.45 19.08 5.07
N SER A 207 -2.18 19.71 4.17
CA SER A 207 -1.70 20.90 3.46
C SER A 207 -2.36 22.17 3.97
N LYS A 208 -1.57 23.08 4.52
CA LYS A 208 -2.03 24.40 4.98
C LYS A 208 -2.20 25.39 3.82
N TYR A 209 -3.15 26.32 3.93
CA TYR A 209 -3.22 27.50 3.06
C TYR A 209 -3.64 28.72 3.89
N GLU A 210 -3.26 29.92 3.43
CA GLU A 210 -3.51 31.16 4.16
C GLU A 210 -5.00 31.51 4.12
N ASN A 211 -5.69 31.30 5.25
CA ASN A 211 -7.08 31.68 5.46
C ASN A 211 -7.36 31.91 6.94
N GLU A 212 -7.26 33.16 7.39
CA GLU A 212 -7.48 33.57 8.78
C GLU A 212 -8.88 33.19 9.29
N LEU A 213 -9.89 33.25 8.43
CA LEU A 213 -11.26 32.86 8.80
C LEU A 213 -11.36 31.35 9.06
N SER A 214 -10.69 30.53 8.25
CA SER A 214 -10.58 29.09 8.51
C SER A 214 -9.89 28.82 9.84
N GLU A 215 -8.74 29.47 10.10
CA GLU A 215 -8.00 29.31 11.35
C GLU A 215 -8.86 29.68 12.58
N TYR A 216 -9.67 30.74 12.49
CA TYR A 216 -10.59 31.12 13.56
C TYR A 216 -11.55 29.96 13.90
N PHE A 217 -12.15 29.30 12.92
CA PHE A 217 -13.06 28.18 13.17
C PHE A 217 -12.34 26.90 13.62
N LEU A 218 -11.16 26.62 13.03
CA LEU A 218 -10.33 25.48 13.44
C LEU A 218 -9.86 25.61 14.90
N SER A 219 -9.69 26.83 15.41
CA SER A 219 -9.41 27.06 16.84
C SER A 219 -10.55 26.67 17.79
N LYS A 220 -11.76 26.39 17.27
CA LYS A 220 -12.96 26.03 18.05
C LYS A 220 -13.20 24.52 18.15
N VAL A 221 -12.31 23.72 17.57
CA VAL A 221 -12.39 22.26 17.53
C VAL A 221 -10.98 21.69 17.73
N ASP A 222 -10.86 20.41 18.10
CA ASP A 222 -9.55 19.75 18.11
C ASP A 222 -9.03 19.69 16.66
N SER A 223 -8.10 20.58 16.30
CA SER A 223 -7.55 20.65 14.95
C SER A 223 -6.06 20.36 14.95
N VAL A 224 -5.64 19.50 14.02
CA VAL A 224 -4.25 19.01 13.91
C VAL A 224 -3.76 19.21 12.48
N HIS A 225 -2.67 19.95 12.33
CA HIS A 225 -1.87 19.95 11.11
C HIS A 225 -0.91 18.76 11.16
N LEU A 226 -1.13 17.77 10.30
CA LEU A 226 -0.31 16.58 10.20
C LEU A 226 0.81 16.81 9.19
N GLU A 227 1.99 17.16 9.69
CA GLU A 227 3.21 17.28 8.89
C GLU A 227 3.54 15.96 8.15
N GLU A 228 4.29 16.04 7.05
CA GLU A 228 4.72 14.82 6.35
C GLU A 228 5.63 13.98 7.24
N SER A 229 5.36 12.67 7.32
CA SER A 229 6.28 11.73 7.96
C SER A 229 7.52 11.58 7.09
N GLU A 230 8.69 11.84 7.67
CA GLU A 230 9.98 11.46 7.07
C GLU A 230 9.92 9.95 6.77
N LYS A 231 10.07 9.61 5.48
CA LYS A 231 10.07 8.23 5.00
C LYS A 231 11.35 7.50 5.37
#